data_AF-A0A4Y2BB76-F1
#
_entry.id   AF-A0A4Y2BB76-F1
#
_cell.length_a   1.000
_cell.length_b   1.000
_cell.length_c   1.000
_cell.angle_alpha   90.00
_cell.angle_beta   90.00
_cell.angle_gamma   90.00
#
_symmetry.space_group_name_H-M   'P 1'
#
loop_
_entity.id
_entity.type
_entity.pdbx_description
1 polymer ?
#
loop_
_entity_poly.entity_id
_entity_poly.type
_entity_poly.pdbx_seq_one_letter_code
_entity_poly.pdbx_strand_id
1 'polypeptide(L)'
;MIYATIPHLLDMCATSIVYRLWTRQDIYENWSEDDHWQLLESKVTSDVENLPLPKLVESRLLSIVKPAGRHFFGFFDVWLSKMVTSEKWLTRGMLSDCL
;
A
#
# COMPACT_ATOMS: atom_id res chain seq x y z
N MET A 1 17.95 3.23 -21.00
CA MET A 1 17.41 4.46 -20.39
C MET A 1 15.91 4.44 -20.56
N ILE A 2 15.16 4.15 -19.50
CA ILE A 2 13.69 4.04 -19.58
C ILE A 2 13.17 5.48 -19.53
N TYR A 3 12.75 6.02 -20.69
CA TYR A 3 11.98 7.25 -20.70
C TYR A 3 10.62 6.94 -20.08
N ALA A 4 10.46 7.23 -18.79
CA ALA A 4 9.16 7.15 -18.17
C ALA A 4 8.25 8.20 -18.85
N THR A 5 7.23 7.73 -19.54
CA THR A 5 6.21 8.62 -20.08
C THR A 5 5.48 9.30 -18.91
N ILE A 6 4.89 10.47 -19.16
CA ILE A 6 4.13 11.22 -18.14
C ILE A 6 3.08 10.33 -17.42
N PRO A 7 2.34 9.42 -18.10
CA PRO A 7 1.46 8.46 -17.44
C PRO A 7 2.17 7.54 -16.45
N HIS A 8 3.34 6.99 -16.78
CA HIS A 8 4.08 6.11 -15.88
C HIS A 8 4.60 6.83 -14.64
N LEU A 9 5.01 8.09 -14.78
CA LEU A 9 5.40 8.91 -13.62
C LEU A 9 4.20 9.17 -12.71
N LEU A 10 3.04 9.48 -13.29
CA LEU A 10 1.80 9.66 -12.52
C LEU A 10 1.40 8.38 -11.78
N ASP A 11 1.53 7.23 -12.42
CA ASP A 11 1.19 5.94 -11.81
C ASP A 11 2.14 5.63 -10.64
N MET A 12 3.46 5.83 -10.83
CA MET A 12 4.44 5.68 -9.74
C MET A 12 4.17 6.63 -8.57
N CYS A 13 3.86 7.91 -8.85
CA CYS A 13 3.51 8.88 -7.81
C CYS A 13 2.22 8.48 -7.08
N ALA A 14 1.20 8.05 -7.81
CA ALA A 14 -0.06 7.59 -7.23
C ALA A 14 0.19 6.38 -6.31
N THR A 15 0.93 5.39 -6.79
CA THR A 15 1.33 4.22 -5.99
C THR A 15 2.05 4.66 -4.72
N SER A 16 3.04 5.54 -4.82
CA SER A 16 3.79 6.01 -3.65
C SER A 16 2.90 6.72 -2.63
N ILE A 17 1.94 7.55 -3.06
CA ILE A 17 1.02 8.25 -2.16
C ILE A 17 0.15 7.23 -1.41
N VAL A 18 -0.44 6.28 -2.13
CA VAL A 18 -1.34 5.28 -1.53
C VAL A 18 -0.60 4.36 -0.56
N TYR A 19 0.59 3.89 -0.92
CA TYR A 19 1.41 3.11 0.01
C TYR A 19 1.74 3.91 1.27
N ARG A 20 2.03 5.22 1.13
CA ARG A 20 2.28 6.08 2.30
C ARG A 20 1.08 6.14 3.24
N LEU A 21 -0.14 6.19 2.69
CA LEU A 21 -1.37 6.16 3.50
C LEU A 21 -1.54 4.83 4.23
N TRP A 22 -1.30 3.70 3.55
CA TRP A 22 -1.36 2.37 4.17
C TRP A 22 -0.30 2.15 5.24
N THR A 23 0.87 2.77 5.11
CA THR A 23 1.97 2.68 6.10
C THR A 23 1.82 3.65 7.28
N ARG A 24 0.73 4.41 7.38
CA ARG A 24 0.51 5.29 8.53
C ARG A 24 0.34 4.49 9.81
N GLN A 25 0.90 5.00 10.90
CA GLN A 25 0.89 4.33 12.20
C GLN A 25 -0.54 4.01 12.69
N ASP A 26 -1.50 4.92 12.46
CA ASP A 26 -2.90 4.75 12.88
C ASP A 26 -3.71 3.79 12.00
N ILE A 27 -3.17 3.35 10.87
CA ILE A 27 -3.71 2.24 10.08
C ILE A 27 -3.08 0.93 10.54
N TYR A 28 -1.78 0.98 10.78
CA TYR A 28 -0.99 -0.15 11.24
C TYR A 28 -1.45 -0.69 12.60
N GLU A 29 -1.61 0.17 13.60
CA GLU A 29 -2.05 -0.23 14.95
C GLU A 29 -3.45 -0.84 14.89
N ASN A 30 -4.36 -0.21 14.13
CA ASN A 30 -5.72 -0.71 13.96
C ASN A 30 -5.80 -2.05 13.22
N TRP A 31 -4.90 -2.35 12.29
CA TRP A 31 -4.86 -3.68 11.64
C TRP A 31 -4.54 -4.78 12.66
N SER A 32 -3.61 -4.53 13.57
CA SER A 32 -3.23 -5.53 14.57
C SER A 32 -4.26 -5.77 15.65
N GLU A 33 -5.14 -4.79 15.90
CA GLU A 33 -6.19 -4.87 16.93
C GLU A 33 -7.56 -5.25 16.36
N ASP A 34 -7.88 -4.76 15.17
CA ASP A 34 -9.14 -4.96 14.45
C ASP A 34 -8.85 -5.41 13.02
N ASP A 35 -8.88 -6.73 12.77
CA ASP A 35 -8.73 -7.38 11.45
C ASP A 35 -9.85 -7.03 10.43
N HIS A 36 -10.56 -5.92 10.62
CA HIS A 36 -11.65 -5.45 9.78
C HIS A 36 -11.11 -4.68 8.58
N TRP A 37 -10.65 -5.42 7.57
CA TRP A 37 -10.17 -4.88 6.28
C TRP A 37 -11.04 -3.76 5.70
N GLN A 38 -12.37 -3.88 5.77
CA GLN A 38 -13.31 -2.89 5.24
C GLN A 38 -13.22 -1.53 5.94
N LEU A 39 -12.99 -1.50 7.25
CA LEU A 39 -12.84 -0.26 8.01
C LEU A 39 -11.56 0.46 7.61
N LEU A 40 -10.44 -0.26 7.50
CA LEU A 40 -9.17 0.31 7.07
C LEU A 40 -9.22 0.80 5.62
N GLU A 41 -9.82 0.00 4.72
CA GLU A 41 -10.06 0.39 3.32
C GLU A 41 -10.89 1.68 3.26
N SER A 42 -11.97 1.78 4.05
CA SER A 42 -12.81 2.98 4.08
C SER A 42 -12.06 4.22 4.57
N LYS A 43 -11.19 4.06 5.58
CA LYS A 43 -10.40 5.15 6.15
C LYS A 43 -9.38 5.67 5.15
N VAL A 44 -8.60 4.79 4.51
CA VAL A 44 -7.63 5.18 3.49
C VAL A 44 -8.32 5.76 2.25
N THR A 45 -9.49 5.24 1.87
CA THR A 45 -10.30 5.80 0.78
C THR A 45 -10.72 7.23 1.11
N SER A 46 -11.24 7.46 2.32
CA SER A 46 -11.60 8.81 2.76
C SER A 46 -10.39 9.75 2.82
N ASP A 47 -9.23 9.28 3.25
CA ASP A 47 -8.00 10.07 3.22
C ASP A 47 -7.66 10.52 1.78
N VAL A 48 -7.79 9.63 0.79
CA VAL A 48 -7.56 9.95 -0.63
C VAL A 48 -8.54 10.99 -1.15
N GLU A 49 -9.84 10.84 -0.85
CA GLU A 49 -10.90 11.77 -1.26
C GLU A 49 -10.70 13.18 -0.67
N ASN A 50 -10.08 13.27 0.50
CA ASN A 50 -9.80 14.54 1.18
C ASN A 50 -8.50 15.23 0.70
N LEU A 51 -7.71 14.60 -0.18
CA LEU A 51 -6.51 15.23 -0.71
C LEU A 51 -6.87 16.36 -1.68
N PRO A 52 -6.16 17.51 -1.66
CA PRO A 52 -6.42 18.62 -2.57
C PRO A 52 -5.85 18.34 -3.97
N LEU A 53 -6.44 17.37 -4.67
CA LEU A 53 -5.95 16.85 -5.95
C LEU A 53 -6.93 17.11 -7.10
N PRO A 54 -6.43 17.19 -8.35
CA PRO A 54 -7.30 17.14 -9.51
C PRO A 54 -8.05 15.80 -9.57
N LYS A 55 -9.33 15.82 -9.98
CA LYS A 55 -10.18 14.63 -10.11
C LYS A 55 -9.55 13.46 -10.89
N LEU A 56 -8.74 13.78 -11.91
CA LEU A 56 -8.02 12.77 -12.69
C LEU A 56 -6.98 12.00 -11.86
N VAL A 57 -6.31 12.68 -10.93
CA VAL A 57 -5.30 12.08 -10.04
C VAL A 57 -6.00 11.33 -8.90
N GLU A 58 -7.07 11.91 -8.35
CA GLU A 58 -7.90 11.29 -7.33
C GLU A 58 -8.48 9.94 -7.79
N SER A 59 -9.09 9.89 -8.98
CA SER A 59 -9.62 8.63 -9.54
C SER A 59 -8.55 7.57 -9.75
N ARG A 60 -7.33 7.97 -10.14
CA ARG A 60 -6.19 7.05 -10.23
C ARG A 60 -5.80 6.52 -8.86
N LEU A 61 -5.68 7.37 -7.85
CA LEU A 61 -5.37 6.96 -6.47
C LEU A 61 -6.43 6.00 -5.94
N LEU A 62 -7.71 6.32 -6.09
CA LEU A 62 -8.82 5.47 -5.66
C LEU A 62 -8.76 4.07 -6.30
N SER A 63 -8.43 4.00 -7.59
CA SER A 63 -8.32 2.72 -8.31
C SER A 63 -7.25 1.77 -7.74
N ILE A 64 -6.25 2.32 -7.04
CA ILE A 64 -5.12 1.55 -6.50
C ILE A 64 -5.16 1.41 -4.97
N VAL A 65 -6.08 2.08 -4.25
CA VAL A 65 -6.21 1.97 -2.78
C VAL A 65 -6.28 0.53 -2.33
N LYS A 66 -7.27 -0.21 -2.85
CA LYS A 66 -7.51 -1.60 -2.50
C LYS A 66 -6.36 -2.55 -2.83
N PRO A 67 -5.84 -2.61 -4.07
CA PRO A 67 -4.74 -3.50 -4.39
C PRO A 67 -3.48 -3.16 -3.58
N ALA A 68 -3.14 -1.87 -3.42
CA ALA A 68 -1.96 -1.48 -2.66
C ALA A 68 -2.03 -1.93 -1.19
N GLY A 69 -3.19 -1.79 -0.54
CA GLY A 69 -3.33 -2.26 0.84
C GLY A 69 -3.25 -3.78 0.94
N ARG A 70 -3.85 -4.53 0.01
CA ARG A 70 -3.73 -6.00 -0.01
C ARG A 70 -2.28 -6.44 -0.15
N HIS A 71 -1.52 -5.81 -1.04
CA HIS A 71 -0.10 -6.10 -1.19
C HIS A 71 0.69 -5.74 0.06
N PHE A 72 0.40 -4.59 0.69
CA PHE A 72 1.05 -4.16 1.91
C PHE A 72 0.87 -5.16 3.06
N PHE A 73 -0.37 -5.55 3.38
CA PHE A 73 -0.61 -6.49 4.47
C PHE A 73 -0.20 -7.91 4.13
N GLY A 74 -0.39 -8.36 2.88
CA GLY A 74 0.14 -9.65 2.44
C GLY A 74 1.67 -9.72 2.61
N PHE A 75 2.38 -8.66 2.25
CA PHE A 75 3.81 -8.55 2.52
C PHE A 75 4.11 -8.54 4.02
N PHE A 76 3.34 -7.79 4.80
CA PHE A 76 3.54 -7.67 6.23
C PHE A 76 3.31 -9.01 6.98
N ASP A 77 2.29 -9.77 6.62
CA ASP A 77 2.00 -11.09 7.20
C ASP A 77 3.11 -12.10 6.86
N VAL A 78 3.58 -12.11 5.60
CA VAL A 78 4.73 -12.91 5.17
C VAL A 78 6.01 -12.46 5.89
N TRP A 79 6.16 -11.16 6.12
CA TRP A 79 7.29 -10.59 6.84
C TRP A 79 7.31 -11.03 8.31
N LEU A 80 6.19 -10.88 9.01
CA LEU A 80 6.05 -11.30 10.41
C LEU A 80 6.27 -12.80 10.58
N SER A 81 5.67 -13.63 9.73
CA SER A 81 5.82 -15.09 9.82
C SER A 81 7.27 -15.55 9.62
N LYS A 82 8.05 -14.85 8.78
CA LYS A 82 9.46 -15.17 8.51
C LYS A 82 10.43 -14.52 9.50
N MET A 83 10.07 -13.39 10.14
CA MET A 83 10.87 -12.78 11.21
C MET A 83 11.08 -13.71 12.41
N VAL A 84 10.15 -14.63 12.67
CA VAL A 84 10.27 -15.62 13.75
C VAL A 84 11.42 -16.62 13.51
N THR A 85 11.91 -16.76 12.27
CA THR A 85 12.80 -17.87 11.88
C THR A 85 14.16 -17.45 11.29
N SER A 86 14.41 -16.18 10.97
CA SER A 86 15.67 -15.76 10.35
C SER A 86 15.94 -14.25 10.46
N GLU A 87 17.09 -13.87 11.03
CA GLU A 87 17.61 -12.48 11.04
C GLU A 87 18.03 -11.96 9.65
N LYS A 88 18.04 -12.80 8.60
CA LYS A 88 18.43 -12.39 7.24
C LYS A 88 17.24 -11.77 6.50
N TRP A 89 17.28 -10.44 6.44
CA TRP A 89 16.31 -9.51 5.84
C TRP A 89 15.94 -9.80 4.37
N LEU A 90 14.70 -9.42 4.01
CA LEU A 90 14.16 -9.15 2.67
C LEU A 90 14.79 -10.00 1.55
N THR A 91 14.58 -11.32 1.60
CA THR A 91 15.06 -12.21 0.54
C THR A 91 14.18 -12.08 -0.71
N ARG A 92 14.75 -12.31 -1.88
CA ARG A 92 14.03 -12.32 -3.18
C ARG A 92 12.79 -13.22 -3.17
N GLY A 93 12.80 -14.30 -2.39
CA GLY A 93 11.65 -15.20 -2.22
C GLY A 93 10.48 -14.57 -1.48
N MET A 94 10.73 -13.64 -0.54
CA MET A 94 9.63 -12.89 0.09
C MET A 94 8.93 -11.97 -0.91
N LEU A 95 9.69 -11.31 -1.78
CA LEU A 95 9.12 -10.46 -2.83
C LEU A 95 8.31 -11.25 -3.86
N SER A 96 8.62 -12.53 -4.12
CA SER A 96 7.80 -13.35 -5.02
C SER A 96 6.51 -13.84 -4.38
N ASP A 97 6.49 -14.06 -3.06
CA ASP A 97 5.29 -14.52 -2.34
C ASP A 97 4.24 -13.41 -2.15
N CYS A 98 4.61 -12.15 -2.42
CA CYS A 98 3.76 -10.96 -2.22
C CYS A 98 3.13 -10.43 -3.51
N LEU A 99 3.52 -10.98 -4.67
CA LEU A 99 3.04 -10.64 -6.02
C LEU A 99 2.05 -11.69 -6.51
#